data_AF-A0A937JX69-F1
#
_entry.id   AF-A0A937JX69-F1
#
_cell.length_a   1.000
_cell.length_b   1.000
_cell.length_c   1.000
_cell.angle_alpha   90.00
_cell.angle_beta   90.00
_cell.angle_gamma   90.00
#
_symmetry.space_group_name_H-M   'P 1'
#
loop_
_entity.id
_entity.type
_entity.pdbx_description
1 polymer ?
#
loop_
_entity_poly.entity_id
_entity_poly.type
_entity_poly.pdbx_seq_one_letter_code
_entity_poly.pdbx_strand_id
1 'polypeptide(L)'
;MIDTIVNCIEMKLQDSEGSGLPLNVMIKATASGIDISFNGYSTATENNPGTPIFIENRNGVPHVLLWDDINKEDPSHVISLEGASIHLRVEPD
;
A
#
# COMPACT_ATOMS: atom_id res chain seq x y z
N MET A 1 -13.39 11.89 11.07
CA MET A 1 -14.05 10.58 10.85
C MET A 1 -13.06 9.56 11.35
N ILE A 2 -13.41 8.69 12.30
CA ILE A 2 -12.45 7.68 12.80
C ILE A 2 -12.48 6.58 11.75
N ASP A 3 -11.40 6.42 10.98
CA ASP A 3 -11.27 5.27 10.09
C ASP A 3 -11.26 4.02 10.95
N THR A 4 -12.36 3.27 10.91
CA THR A 4 -12.48 2.00 11.61
C THR A 4 -11.51 1.04 10.94
N ILE A 5 -10.40 0.75 11.63
CA ILE A 5 -9.49 -0.32 11.23
C ILE A 5 -10.27 -1.62 11.35
N VAL A 6 -10.45 -2.30 10.23
CA VAL A 6 -11.20 -3.55 10.14
C VAL A 6 -10.28 -4.72 10.44
N ASN A 7 -9.04 -4.68 9.95
CA ASN A 7 -8.01 -5.71 10.19
C ASN A 7 -6.61 -5.09 10.12
N CYS A 8 -5.65 -5.67 10.85
CA CYS A 8 -4.24 -5.29 10.83
C CYS A 8 -3.36 -6.54 10.74
N ILE A 9 -2.34 -6.50 9.88
CA ILE A 9 -1.31 -7.53 9.77
C ILE A 9 0.05 -6.85 9.93
N GLU A 10 0.85 -7.37 10.85
CA GLU A 10 2.24 -6.98 11.04
C GLU A 10 3.17 -8.07 10.51
N MET A 11 4.22 -7.67 9.79
CA MET A 11 5.22 -8.59 9.29
C MET A 11 6.60 -7.95 9.15
N LYS A 12 7.60 -8.76 8.82
CA LYS A 12 8.97 -8.32 8.55
C LYS A 12 9.32 -8.61 7.10
N LEU A 13 9.64 -7.56 6.35
CA LEU A 13 10.24 -7.69 5.03
C LEU A 13 11.74 -7.92 5.21
N GLN A 14 12.18 -9.10 4.78
CA GLN A 14 13.59 -9.50 4.83
C GLN A 14 14.27 -9.12 3.52
N ASP A 15 15.50 -8.65 3.63
CA ASP A 15 16.40 -8.57 2.47
C ASP A 15 16.66 -9.99 1.93
N SER A 16 16.59 -10.16 0.61
CA SER A 16 16.78 -11.45 -0.06
C SER A 16 18.20 -11.99 0.12
N GLU A 17 19.18 -11.12 0.33
CA GLU A 17 20.57 -11.51 0.59
C GLU A 17 20.81 -11.83 2.08
N GLY A 18 19.80 -11.61 2.94
CA GLY A 18 19.85 -11.93 4.38
C GLY A 18 20.84 -11.09 5.20
N SER A 19 21.40 -10.03 4.59
CA SER A 19 22.44 -9.20 5.20
C SER A 19 21.89 -7.86 5.71
N GLY A 20 20.78 -7.40 5.14
CA GLY A 20 20.07 -6.19 5.57
C GLY A 20 19.28 -6.38 6.88
N LEU A 21 19.05 -5.25 7.57
CA LEU A 21 18.11 -5.22 8.69
C LEU A 21 16.68 -5.38 8.17
N PRO A 22 15.83 -6.22 8.80
CA PRO A 22 14.45 -6.37 8.38
C PRO A 22 13.67 -5.08 8.57
N LEU A 23 12.79 -4.79 7.62
CA LEU A 23 11.82 -3.69 7.73
C LEU A 23 10.51 -4.21 8.30
N ASN A 24 10.03 -3.59 9.38
CA ASN A 24 8.67 -3.89 9.85
C ASN A 24 7.65 -3.26 8.90
N VAL A 25 6.71 -4.07 8.46
CA VAL A 25 5.62 -3.69 7.55
C VAL A 25 4.30 -3.86 8.29
N MET A 26 3.41 -2.90 8.10
CA MET A 26 2.07 -2.93 8.66
C MET A 26 1.06 -2.71 7.54
N ILE A 27 0.16 -3.68 7.39
CA ILE A 27 -0.94 -3.66 6.42
C ILE A 27 -2.24 -3.46 7.19
N LYS A 28 -3.00 -2.41 6.88
CA LYS A 28 -4.28 -2.10 7.51
C LYS A 28 -5.39 -2.09 6.48
N ALA A 29 -6.46 -2.83 6.73
CA ALA A 29 -7.71 -2.65 6.01
C ALA A 29 -8.56 -1.60 6.73
N THR A 30 -8.94 -0.55 6.01
CA THR A 30 -9.78 0.56 6.49
C THR A 30 -11.09 0.59 5.72
N ALA A 31 -11.96 1.54 6.04
CA ALA A 31 -13.17 1.77 5.25
C ALA A 31 -12.86 2.35 3.85
N SER A 32 -11.73 3.06 3.70
CA SER A 32 -11.31 3.72 2.47
C SER A 32 -10.46 2.83 1.56
N GLY A 33 -9.78 1.80 2.10
CA GLY A 33 -8.92 0.93 1.30
C GLY A 33 -7.99 0.04 2.13
N ILE A 34 -6.82 -0.22 1.57
CA ILE A 34 -5.74 -0.98 2.22
C ILE A 34 -4.49 -0.12 2.26
N ASP A 35 -4.03 0.18 3.46
CA ASP A 35 -2.78 0.88 3.72
C ASP A 35 -1.65 -0.14 3.85
N ILE A 36 -0.52 0.11 3.21
CA ILE A 36 0.74 -0.61 3.44
C ILE A 36 1.79 0.41 3.84
N SER A 37 2.30 0.26 5.06
CA SER A 37 3.22 1.19 5.71
C SER A 37 4.47 0.45 6.20
N PHE A 38 5.59 1.18 6.29
CA PHE A 38 6.89 0.65 6.70
C PHE A 38 7.41 1.47 7.89
N ASN A 39 7.90 0.82 8.94
CA ASN A 39 8.48 1.55 10.07
C ASN A 39 9.66 2.41 9.61
N GLY A 40 9.67 3.68 10.02
CA GLY A 40 10.67 4.67 9.61
C GLY A 40 10.30 5.45 8.35
N TYR A 41 9.21 5.09 7.66
CA TYR A 41 8.67 5.83 6.53
C TYR A 41 7.43 6.61 7.01
N SER A 42 7.59 7.92 7.18
CA SER A 42 6.57 8.83 7.71
C SER A 42 6.55 10.14 6.95
N THR A 43 5.45 10.87 7.07
CA THR A 43 5.43 12.29 6.66
C THR A 43 6.27 13.11 7.63
N ALA A 44 6.83 14.22 7.15
CA ALA A 44 7.62 15.15 7.95
C ALA A 44 6.76 15.92 8.98
N THR A 45 5.45 15.94 8.78
CA THR A 45 4.50 16.74 9.56
C THR A 45 3.64 15.94 10.52
N GLU A 46 3.59 14.61 10.39
CA GLU A 46 2.80 13.75 11.27
C GLU A 46 3.67 12.67 11.93
N ASN A 47 3.37 12.36 13.19
CA ASN A 47 4.00 11.26 13.93
C ASN A 47 3.43 9.88 13.57
N ASN A 48 2.44 9.82 12.68
CA ASN A 48 1.80 8.58 12.26
C ASN A 48 2.58 8.02 11.06
N PRO A 49 2.85 6.71 10.98
CA PRO A 49 3.60 6.15 9.85
C PRO A 49 2.86 6.51 8.57
N GLY A 50 3.61 6.99 7.61
CA GLY A 50 3.08 7.30 6.30
C GLY A 50 2.64 5.99 5.63
N THR A 51 1.74 6.12 4.67
CA THR A 51 1.28 5.04 3.79
C THR A 51 1.87 5.23 2.39
N PRO A 52 3.11 4.77 2.10
CA PRO A 52 3.69 4.91 0.77
C PRO A 52 2.91 4.15 -0.31
N ILE A 53 2.16 3.11 0.08
CA ILE A 53 1.34 2.31 -0.84
C ILE A 53 -0.09 2.25 -0.29
N PHE A 54 -1.04 2.71 -1.09
CA PHE A 54 -2.46 2.64 -0.78
C PHE A 54 -3.22 1.93 -1.90
N ILE A 55 -4.09 0.99 -1.56
CA ILE A 55 -4.98 0.33 -2.52
C ILE A 55 -6.40 0.79 -2.23
N GLU A 56 -7.05 1.40 -3.22
CA GLU A 56 -8.42 1.88 -3.10
C GLU A 56 -9.34 1.33 -4.17
N ASN A 57 -10.64 1.36 -3.88
CA ASN A 57 -11.67 1.01 -4.84
C ASN A 57 -12.20 2.28 -5.52
N ARG A 58 -11.86 2.50 -6.80
CA ARG A 58 -12.45 3.57 -7.61
C ARG A 58 -13.51 2.99 -8.52
N ASN A 59 -14.79 3.17 -8.15
CA ASN A 59 -15.94 2.75 -8.95
C ASN A 59 -15.93 1.25 -9.32
N GLY A 60 -15.53 0.38 -8.41
CA GLY A 60 -15.46 -1.07 -8.62
C GLY A 60 -14.13 -1.56 -9.17
N VAL A 61 -13.20 -0.66 -9.50
CA VAL A 61 -11.88 -0.98 -10.03
C VAL A 61 -10.80 -0.68 -8.99
N PRO A 62 -10.03 -1.68 -8.54
CA PRO A 62 -8.91 -1.44 -7.63
C PRO A 62 -7.83 -0.59 -8.29
N HIS A 63 -7.33 0.40 -7.56
CA HIS A 63 -6.18 1.22 -7.96
C HIS A 63 -5.11 1.14 -6.89
N VAL A 64 -3.85 1.06 -7.33
CA VAL A 64 -2.68 1.17 -6.46
C VAL A 64 -2.12 2.58 -6.60
N LEU A 65 -2.01 3.28 -5.48
CA LEU A 65 -1.38 4.59 -5.37
C LEU A 65 -0.03 4.41 -4.68
N LEU A 66 1.01 5.00 -5.26
CA LEU A 66 2.39 4.91 -4.76
C LEU A 66 2.97 6.31 -4.61
N TRP A 67 3.50 6.59 -3.42
CA TRP A 67 4.31 7.78 -3.15
C TRP A 67 5.78 7.38 -3.06
N ASP A 68 6.62 7.94 -3.93
CA ASP A 68 8.08 7.90 -3.77
C ASP A 68 8.57 8.91 -2.71
N ASP A 69 7.82 10.00 -2.53
CA ASP A 69 7.97 11.00 -1.50
C ASP A 69 6.61 11.27 -0.84
N ILE A 70 6.43 10.73 0.35
CA ILE A 70 5.19 10.80 1.10
C ILE A 70 4.85 12.21 1.63
N ASN A 71 5.77 13.16 1.49
CA ASN A 71 5.51 14.56 1.85
C ASN A 71 4.76 15.32 0.75
N LYS A 72 4.62 14.73 -0.45
CA LYS A 72 3.83 15.30 -1.53
C LYS A 72 2.38 14.87 -1.41
N GLU A 73 1.48 15.81 -1.68
CA GLU A 73 0.03 15.57 -1.65
C GLU A 73 -0.38 14.53 -2.69
N ASP A 74 0.05 14.71 -3.95
CA ASP A 74 -0.27 13.80 -5.04
C ASP A 74 0.65 12.56 -5.04
N PRO A 75 0.10 11.36 -5.33
CA PRO A 75 0.91 10.16 -5.51
C PRO A 75 1.78 10.27 -6.76
N SER A 76 2.99 9.73 -6.67
CA SER A 76 3.94 9.68 -7.78
C SER A 76 3.45 8.73 -8.88
N HIS A 77 2.69 7.69 -8.52
CA HIS A 77 2.06 6.78 -9.48
C HIS A 77 0.64 6.42 -9.05
N VAL A 78 -0.24 6.30 -10.03
CA VAL A 78 -1.59 5.75 -9.89
C VAL A 78 -1.77 4.67 -10.95
N ILE A 79 -1.96 3.42 -10.52
CA ILE A 79 -2.05 2.26 -11.40
C ILE A 79 -3.43 1.62 -11.26
N SER A 80 -4.21 1.60 -12.35
CA SER A 80 -5.44 0.81 -12.41
C SER A 80 -5.10 -0.68 -12.49
N LEU A 81 -5.75 -1.50 -11.68
CA LEU A 81 -5.64 -2.96 -11.71
C LEU A 81 -6.74 -3.62 -12.56
N GLU A 82 -7.50 -2.86 -13.35
CA GLU A 82 -8.54 -3.40 -14.24
C GLU A 82 -8.01 -4.55 -15.11
N GLY A 83 -6.82 -4.36 -15.70
CA GLY A 83 -6.13 -5.34 -16.53
C GLY A 83 -5.70 -6.63 -15.80
N ALA A 84 -5.63 -6.60 -14.47
CA ALA A 84 -5.30 -7.76 -13.64
C ALA A 84 -6.54 -8.59 -13.25
N SER A 85 -7.74 -8.21 -13.72
CA SER A 85 -8.96 -8.99 -13.52
C SER A 85 -8.85 -10.37 -14.15
N ILE A 86 -9.28 -11.40 -13.42
CA ILE A 86 -9.28 -12.80 -13.90
C ILE A 86 -10.08 -12.98 -15.19
N HIS A 87 -11.09 -12.13 -15.44
CA HIS A 87 -11.90 -12.15 -16.66
C HIS A 87 -11.12 -11.75 -17.91
N LEU A 88 -9.96 -11.12 -17.77
CA LEU A 88 -9.06 -10.74 -18.87
C LEU A 88 -7.90 -11.72 -19.04
N ARG A 89 -7.85 -12.79 -18.25
CA ARG A 89 -6.80 -13.79 -18.34
C ARG A 89 -6.91 -14.54 -19.68
N VAL A 90 -5.83 -14.51 -20.45
CA VAL A 90 -5.64 -15.37 -21.63
C VAL A 90 -4.83 -16.59 -21.19
N GLU A 91 -5.37 -17.79 -21.38
CA GLU A 91 -4.60 -19.01 -21.17
C GLU A 91 -3.55 -19.13 -22.29
N PRO A 92 -2.28 -19.44 -21.96
CA PRO A 92 -1.29 -19.71 -22.99
C PRO A 92 -1.64 -21.01 -23.73
N ASP A 93 -1.49 -21.00 -25.06
CA ASP A 93 -1.64 -22.17 -25.95
C ASP A 93 -0.67 -23.32 -25.59
#